data_AF-A0A1J4N2Q7-F1
#
_entry.id   AF-A0A1J4N2Q7-F1
#
_cell.length_a   1.000
_cell.length_b   1.000
_cell.length_c   1.000
_cell.angle_alpha   90.00
_cell.angle_beta   90.00
_cell.angle_gamma   90.00
#
_symmetry.space_group_name_H-M   'P 1'
#
loop_
_entity.id
_entity.type
_entity.pdbx_description
1 polymer ?
#
loop_
_entity_poly.entity_id
_entity_poly.type
_entity_poly.pdbx_seq_one_letter_code
_entity_poly.pdbx_strand_id
1 'polypeptide(L)'
;MTTALTTPTQRPGAKSPRAIVITLILAVIAAVVVCVVGGLGVFRASAEAESARQAEAFAEALPDTVNLAVNLSVERDAVVAGVPPVVLRPLQQATDESARAWRTRAQEMGHSDKDLDATLTRITQRLGDIDELRTQAQDDPATGSKHYTTLTNDLFGIADDLPNAGDGRTAASIEAIGHMPEAWESLGQERTIMIAALTHSPSSGTKPISDEERAALTEAEARWRRSLAAFYEKSASDQRQALDSLTNGTATKGATGVTAHQAVNDVIAGRSAATLESYTASSTDFMRGLQEVLVASAQDILEDQRAARDDAVRAALVGFVLTFAVLGVLALLIVVLAVVLVILRRSAAARGARG
;
A
#
# COMPACT_ATOMS: atom_id res chain seq x y z
N MET A 1 -88.99 -39.86 1.83
CA MET A 1 -88.46 -38.76 0.99
C MET A 1 -88.81 -37.48 1.73
N THR A 2 -87.91 -36.76 2.38
CA THR A 2 -86.69 -36.11 1.87
C THR A 2 -85.69 -35.92 3.02
N THR A 3 -84.46 -36.40 2.84
CA THR A 3 -83.32 -36.18 3.74
C THR A 3 -82.67 -34.86 3.36
N ALA A 4 -82.74 -33.85 4.22
CA ALA A 4 -82.00 -32.60 4.02
C ALA A 4 -80.59 -32.74 4.61
N LEU A 5 -79.60 -32.77 3.71
CA LEU A 5 -78.18 -32.61 4.01
C LEU A 5 -77.91 -31.17 4.47
N THR A 6 -77.53 -30.97 5.72
CA THR A 6 -76.95 -29.71 6.20
C THR A 6 -75.43 -29.83 6.21
N THR A 7 -74.83 -29.14 5.23
CA THR A 7 -73.40 -28.85 5.08
C THR A 7 -72.83 -28.23 6.36
N PRO A 8 -71.69 -28.73 6.90
CA PRO A 8 -71.05 -28.06 8.03
C PRO A 8 -70.45 -26.74 7.55
N THR A 9 -71.03 -25.64 8.00
CA THR A 9 -70.50 -24.28 7.78
C THR A 9 -69.20 -24.16 8.58
N GLN A 10 -68.07 -24.16 7.88
CA GLN A 10 -66.76 -23.93 8.48
C GLN A 10 -66.72 -22.50 9.06
N ARG A 11 -66.80 -22.38 10.40
CA ARG A 11 -66.63 -21.10 11.11
C ARG A 11 -65.23 -20.56 10.80
N PRO A 12 -65.07 -19.34 10.26
CA PRO A 12 -63.77 -18.70 10.24
C PRO A 12 -63.36 -18.44 11.69
N GLY A 13 -62.25 -19.03 12.12
CA GLY A 13 -61.71 -18.88 13.47
C GLY A 13 -61.42 -17.42 13.75
N ALA A 14 -62.26 -16.77 14.56
CA ALA A 14 -62.03 -15.41 15.03
C ALA A 14 -60.81 -15.44 15.97
N LYS A 15 -59.66 -14.98 15.48
CA LYS A 15 -58.45 -14.85 16.31
C LYS A 15 -58.75 -13.91 17.48
N SER A 16 -58.53 -14.41 18.69
CA SER A 16 -58.72 -13.66 19.94
C SER A 16 -57.93 -12.34 19.91
N PRO A 17 -58.51 -11.21 20.35
CA PRO A 17 -57.81 -9.91 20.40
C PRO A 17 -56.52 -9.96 21.24
N ARG A 18 -56.38 -10.90 22.18
CA ARG A 18 -55.13 -11.13 22.92
C ARG A 18 -54.00 -11.66 22.01
N ALA A 19 -54.32 -12.52 21.05
CA ALA A 19 -53.33 -13.04 20.10
C ALA A 19 -52.77 -11.92 19.21
N ILE A 20 -53.64 -11.00 18.77
CA ILE A 20 -53.24 -9.83 17.96
C ILE A 20 -52.31 -8.91 18.75
N VAL A 21 -52.62 -8.64 20.02
CA VAL A 21 -51.77 -7.80 20.90
C VAL A 21 -50.41 -8.44 21.14
N ILE A 22 -50.33 -9.75 21.41
CA ILE A 22 -49.06 -10.47 21.57
C ILE A 22 -48.23 -10.40 20.29
N THR A 23 -48.85 -10.61 19.11
CA THR A 23 -48.15 -10.49 17.82
C THR A 23 -47.62 -9.07 17.59
N LEU A 24 -48.35 -8.03 18.02
CA LEU A 24 -47.93 -6.64 17.90
C LEU A 24 -46.72 -6.33 18.80
N ILE A 25 -46.72 -6.83 20.05
CA ILE A 25 -45.59 -6.71 20.97
C ILE A 25 -44.35 -7.40 20.39
N LEU A 26 -44.49 -8.63 19.87
CA LEU A 26 -43.39 -9.34 19.23
C LEU A 26 -42.86 -8.62 17.98
N ALA A 27 -43.74 -8.01 17.18
CA ALA A 27 -43.35 -7.22 16.01
C ALA A 27 -42.58 -5.95 16.41
N VAL A 28 -42.97 -5.28 17.50
CA VAL A 28 -42.23 -4.12 18.03
C VAL A 28 -40.86 -4.55 18.57
N ILE A 29 -40.79 -5.66 19.33
CA ILE A 29 -39.52 -6.20 19.81
C ILE A 29 -38.60 -6.55 18.62
N ALA A 30 -39.13 -7.23 17.60
CA ALA A 30 -38.38 -7.54 16.38
C ALA A 30 -37.90 -6.27 15.67
N ALA A 31 -38.74 -5.23 15.57
CA ALA A 31 -38.34 -3.94 15.01
C ALA A 31 -37.24 -3.26 15.81
N VAL A 32 -37.30 -3.29 17.15
CA VAL A 32 -36.23 -2.76 18.01
C VAL A 32 -34.93 -3.53 17.81
N VAL A 33 -34.99 -4.87 17.76
CA VAL A 33 -33.80 -5.70 17.50
C VAL A 33 -33.21 -5.40 16.11
N VAL A 34 -34.04 -5.27 15.08
CA VAL A 34 -33.59 -4.88 13.73
C VAL A 34 -33.00 -3.48 13.72
N CYS A 35 -33.56 -2.52 14.44
CA CYS A 35 -32.99 -1.18 14.56
C CYS A 35 -31.62 -1.18 15.25
N VAL A 36 -31.46 -1.95 16.34
CA VAL A 36 -30.20 -2.04 17.07
C VAL A 36 -29.13 -2.76 16.24
N VAL A 37 -29.46 -3.92 15.67
CA VAL A 37 -28.54 -4.72 14.84
C VAL A 37 -28.21 -3.98 13.54
N GLY A 38 -29.21 -3.40 12.88
CA GLY A 38 -29.05 -2.60 11.67
C GLY A 38 -28.25 -1.33 11.90
N GLY A 39 -28.51 -0.62 13.01
CA GLY A 39 -27.73 0.54 13.41
C GLY A 39 -26.25 0.20 13.63
N LEU A 40 -25.96 -0.87 14.39
CA LEU A 40 -24.58 -1.36 14.59
C LEU A 40 -23.91 -1.78 13.27
N GLY A 41 -24.66 -2.39 12.35
CA GLY A 41 -24.16 -2.77 11.02
C GLY A 41 -23.76 -1.54 10.19
N VAL A 42 -24.59 -0.48 10.19
CA VAL A 42 -24.29 0.77 9.48
C VAL A 42 -23.07 1.48 10.08
N PHE A 43 -22.93 1.49 11.42
CA PHE A 43 -21.75 2.06 12.08
C PHE A 43 -20.47 1.31 11.71
N ARG A 44 -20.48 -0.03 11.74
CA ARG A 44 -19.32 -0.84 11.33
C ARG A 44 -18.95 -0.62 9.88
N ALA A 45 -19.94 -0.63 8.99
CA ALA A 45 -19.73 -0.41 7.57
C ALA A 45 -19.18 0.99 7.25
N SER A 46 -19.57 2.00 8.04
CA SER A 46 -19.05 3.36 7.91
C SER A 46 -17.60 3.46 8.42
N ALA A 47 -17.28 2.80 9.53
CA ALA A 47 -15.92 2.71 10.04
C ALA A 47 -14.98 1.96 9.08
N GLU A 48 -15.44 0.85 8.49
CA GLU A 48 -14.71 0.10 7.45
C GLU A 48 -14.47 0.96 6.20
N ALA A 49 -15.47 1.72 5.75
CA ALA A 49 -15.34 2.62 4.62
C ALA A 49 -14.38 3.80 4.87
N GLU A 50 -14.32 4.33 6.10
CA GLU A 50 -13.37 5.36 6.49
C GLU A 50 -11.94 4.80 6.56
N SER A 51 -11.78 3.64 7.18
CA SER A 51 -10.52 2.90 7.26
C SER A 51 -9.96 2.59 5.87
N ALA A 52 -10.81 2.13 4.94
CA ALA A 52 -10.40 1.84 3.56
C ALA A 52 -10.03 3.10 2.76
N ARG A 53 -10.71 4.23 2.98
CA ARG A 53 -10.32 5.52 2.36
C ARG A 53 -8.97 6.00 2.85
N GLN A 54 -8.67 5.80 4.14
CA GLN A 54 -7.37 6.16 4.69
C GLN A 54 -6.25 5.29 4.10
N ALA A 55 -6.49 3.98 4.00
CA ALA A 55 -5.55 3.06 3.35
C ALA A 55 -5.32 3.41 1.86
N GLU A 56 -6.38 3.79 1.14
CA GLU A 56 -6.28 4.28 -0.24
C GLU A 56 -5.42 5.55 -0.33
N ALA A 57 -5.72 6.58 0.47
CA ALA A 57 -4.96 7.83 0.48
C ALA A 57 -3.48 7.63 0.82
N PHE A 58 -3.20 6.69 1.73
CA PHE A 58 -1.83 6.28 2.04
C PHE A 58 -1.16 5.61 0.85
N ALA A 59 -1.83 4.63 0.22
CA ALA A 59 -1.30 3.92 -0.93
C ALA A 59 -1.07 4.84 -2.14
N GLU A 60 -1.85 5.92 -2.30
CA GLU A 60 -1.64 6.93 -3.33
C GLU A 60 -0.29 7.64 -3.22
N ALA A 61 0.28 7.72 -2.02
CA ALA A 61 1.58 8.35 -1.81
C ALA A 61 2.77 7.40 -1.97
N LEU A 62 2.56 6.08 -2.00
CA LEU A 62 3.65 5.10 -2.07
C LEU A 62 4.48 5.21 -3.36
N PRO A 63 3.89 5.41 -4.57
CA PRO A 63 4.69 5.60 -5.77
C PRO A 63 5.64 6.81 -5.70
N ASP A 64 5.15 7.93 -5.17
CA ASP A 64 5.97 9.15 -4.98
C ASP A 64 7.02 8.95 -3.89
N THR A 65 6.71 8.15 -2.86
CA THR A 65 7.63 7.78 -1.77
C THR A 65 8.81 6.98 -2.30
N VAL A 66 8.54 5.94 -3.10
CA VAL A 66 9.56 5.12 -3.76
C VAL A 66 10.40 5.97 -4.70
N ASN A 67 9.76 6.81 -5.52
CA ASN A 67 10.46 7.68 -6.46
C ASN A 67 11.43 8.64 -5.74
N LEU A 68 10.99 9.27 -4.65
CA LEU A 68 11.83 10.15 -3.85
C LEU A 68 12.99 9.40 -3.19
N ALA A 69 12.75 8.20 -2.63
CA ALA A 69 13.79 7.38 -2.02
C ALA A 69 14.89 7.01 -3.02
N VAL A 70 14.52 6.66 -4.25
CA VAL A 70 15.48 6.37 -5.32
C VAL A 70 16.25 7.64 -5.72
N ASN A 71 15.58 8.77 -5.93
CA ASN A 71 16.25 10.02 -6.29
C ASN A 71 17.26 10.47 -5.22
N LEU A 72 16.89 10.37 -3.94
CA LEU A 72 17.80 10.63 -2.82
C LEU A 72 19.01 9.69 -2.81
N SER A 73 18.82 8.40 -3.12
CA SER A 73 19.91 7.43 -3.23
C SER A 73 20.87 7.77 -4.38
N VAL A 74 20.32 8.15 -5.54
CA VAL A 74 21.11 8.54 -6.71
C VAL A 74 21.87 9.85 -6.45
N GLU A 75 21.23 10.83 -5.82
CA GLU A 75 21.88 12.09 -5.42
C GLU A 75 23.01 11.83 -4.41
N ARG A 76 22.76 11.01 -3.37
CA ARG A 76 23.77 10.58 -2.39
C ARG A 76 24.99 9.99 -3.09
N ASP A 77 24.78 9.04 -3.98
CA ASP A 77 25.87 8.34 -4.67
C ASP A 77 26.68 9.31 -5.55
N ALA A 78 26.01 10.26 -6.20
CA ALA A 78 26.68 11.29 -7.00
C ALA A 78 27.51 12.26 -6.15
N VAL A 79 27.01 12.65 -4.97
CA VAL A 79 27.75 13.49 -4.02
C VAL A 79 28.98 12.76 -3.51
N VAL A 80 28.83 11.50 -3.07
CA VAL A 80 29.93 10.67 -2.56
C VAL A 80 31.00 10.43 -3.65
N ALA A 81 30.58 10.26 -4.90
CA ALA A 81 31.49 10.11 -6.03
C ALA A 81 32.16 11.43 -6.48
N GLY A 82 31.84 12.58 -5.87
CA GLY A 82 32.43 13.87 -6.23
C GLY A 82 32.07 14.34 -7.64
N VAL A 83 30.89 13.97 -8.13
CA VAL A 83 30.42 14.32 -9.47
C VAL A 83 30.35 15.84 -9.65
N PRO A 84 30.81 16.41 -10.79
CA PRO A 84 30.84 17.86 -10.98
C PRO A 84 29.44 18.49 -10.97
N PRO A 85 29.31 19.79 -10.60
CA PRO A 85 28.01 20.47 -10.47
C PRO A 85 27.10 20.42 -11.70
N VAL A 86 27.67 20.33 -12.91
CA VAL A 86 26.89 20.23 -14.16
C VAL A 86 26.08 18.93 -14.26
N VAL A 87 26.54 17.85 -13.62
CA VAL A 87 25.84 16.56 -13.56
C VAL A 87 25.05 16.45 -12.24
N LEU A 88 25.57 17.01 -11.13
CA LEU A 88 24.90 16.95 -9.83
C LEU A 88 23.60 17.79 -9.79
N ARG A 89 23.57 18.99 -10.38
CA ARG A 89 22.38 19.88 -10.33
C ARG A 89 21.12 19.25 -10.92
N PRO A 90 21.16 18.60 -12.11
CA PRO A 90 19.98 17.88 -12.61
C PRO A 90 19.45 16.81 -11.65
N LEU A 91 20.34 16.08 -10.96
CA LEU A 91 19.93 15.07 -9.97
C LEU A 91 19.25 15.72 -8.76
N GLN A 92 19.83 16.81 -8.24
CA GLN A 92 19.24 17.61 -7.16
C GLN A 92 17.86 18.16 -7.53
N GLN A 93 17.71 18.64 -8.78
CA GLN A 93 16.43 19.12 -9.27
C GLN A 93 15.38 18.00 -9.33
N ALA A 94 15.75 16.79 -9.79
CA ALA A 94 14.86 15.65 -9.80
C ALA A 94 14.43 15.25 -8.37
N THR A 95 15.37 15.25 -7.42
CA THR A 95 15.07 15.07 -5.99
C THR A 95 14.10 16.14 -5.50
N ASP A 96 14.33 17.42 -5.78
CA ASP A 96 13.47 18.52 -5.34
C ASP A 96 12.06 18.46 -5.94
N GLU A 97 11.94 18.03 -7.19
CA GLU A 97 10.66 17.77 -7.85
C GLU A 97 9.91 16.62 -7.17
N SER A 98 10.58 15.48 -6.95
CA SER A 98 9.98 14.34 -6.23
C SER A 98 9.63 14.66 -4.78
N ALA A 99 10.44 15.47 -4.08
CA ALA A 99 10.18 15.90 -2.71
C ALA A 99 8.96 16.84 -2.62
N ARG A 100 8.72 17.65 -3.65
CA ARG A 100 7.50 18.49 -3.72
C ARG A 100 6.26 17.65 -4.01
N ALA A 101 6.35 16.71 -4.95
CA ALA A 101 5.26 15.77 -5.25
C ALA A 101 4.88 14.96 -4.01
N TRP A 102 5.87 14.34 -3.37
CA TRP A 102 5.70 13.55 -2.15
C TRP A 102 5.05 14.37 -1.03
N ARG A 103 5.53 15.58 -0.72
CA ARG A 103 4.93 16.41 0.35
C ARG A 103 3.47 16.74 0.10
N THR A 104 3.10 16.97 -1.17
CA THR A 104 1.71 17.25 -1.55
C THR A 104 0.83 16.04 -1.22
N ARG A 105 1.30 14.83 -1.54
CA ARG A 105 0.59 13.57 -1.22
C ARG A 105 0.63 13.20 0.26
N ALA A 106 1.73 13.48 0.94
CA ALA A 106 1.90 13.17 2.36
C ALA A 106 0.88 13.89 3.26
N GLN A 107 0.41 15.07 2.85
CA GLN A 107 -0.66 15.78 3.55
C GLN A 107 -2.02 15.06 3.46
N GLU A 108 -2.21 14.20 2.46
CA GLU A 108 -3.45 13.46 2.22
C GLU A 108 -3.53 12.14 3.00
N MET A 109 -2.40 11.61 3.50
CA MET A 109 -2.33 10.31 4.20
C MET A 109 -3.09 10.28 5.55
N GLY A 110 -3.51 11.45 6.06
CA GLY A 110 -4.24 11.57 7.33
C GLY A 110 -3.38 11.26 8.57
N HIS A 111 -3.97 11.40 9.76
CA HIS A 111 -3.31 11.10 11.04
C HIS A 111 -3.94 9.83 11.63
N SER A 112 -3.36 8.66 11.39
CA SER A 112 -3.84 7.38 11.96
C SER A 112 -3.13 7.05 13.27
N ASP A 113 -1.80 6.97 13.24
CA ASP A 113 -0.97 6.48 14.34
C ASP A 113 0.20 7.43 14.64
N LYS A 114 0.56 7.55 15.93
CA LYS A 114 1.63 8.42 16.42
C LYS A 114 3.00 8.08 15.82
N ASP A 115 3.25 6.80 15.57
CA ASP A 115 4.53 6.34 15.04
C ASP A 115 4.68 6.75 13.57
N LEU A 116 3.62 6.58 12.77
CA LEU A 116 3.56 7.07 11.39
C LEU A 116 3.65 8.61 11.35
N ASP A 117 2.89 9.32 12.19
CA ASP A 117 2.95 10.79 12.25
C ASP A 117 4.37 11.28 12.61
N ALA A 118 5.07 10.58 13.51
CA ALA A 118 6.45 10.90 13.87
C ALA A 118 7.41 10.65 12.70
N THR A 119 7.23 9.57 11.95
CA THR A 119 8.02 9.26 10.74
C THR A 119 7.76 10.29 9.64
N LEU A 120 6.50 10.60 9.31
CA LEU A 120 6.13 11.62 8.32
C LEU A 120 6.66 13.01 8.70
N THR A 121 6.58 13.39 9.97
CA THR A 121 7.15 14.64 10.49
C THR A 121 8.66 14.67 10.30
N ARG A 122 9.37 13.61 10.69
CA ARG A 122 10.83 13.49 10.56
C ARG A 122 11.28 13.60 9.11
N ILE A 123 10.59 12.91 8.18
CA ILE A 123 10.86 12.98 6.75
C ILE A 123 10.60 14.39 6.23
N THR A 124 9.45 14.98 6.56
CA THR A 124 9.07 16.34 6.12
C THR A 124 10.09 17.38 6.58
N GLN A 125 10.54 17.30 7.83
CA GLN A 125 11.56 18.19 8.38
C GLN A 125 12.88 18.02 7.64
N ARG A 126 13.39 16.78 7.50
CA ARG A 126 14.65 16.51 6.80
C ARG A 126 14.65 16.95 5.34
N LEU A 127 13.52 16.77 4.64
CA LEU A 127 13.36 17.29 3.29
C LEU A 127 13.33 18.82 3.28
N GLY A 128 12.78 19.45 4.32
CA GLY A 128 12.78 20.91 4.49
C GLY A 128 14.19 21.48 4.61
N ASP A 129 15.08 20.70 5.22
CA ASP A 129 16.49 21.03 5.44
C ASP A 129 17.43 20.36 4.40
N ILE A 130 16.92 20.02 3.21
CA ILE A 130 17.68 19.24 2.22
C ILE A 130 18.94 19.96 1.71
N ASP A 131 18.93 21.28 1.66
CA ASP A 131 20.11 22.06 1.28
C ASP A 131 21.21 22.01 2.35
N GLU A 132 20.82 21.92 3.62
CA GLU A 132 21.77 21.67 4.72
C GLU A 132 22.35 20.26 4.62
N LEU A 133 21.51 19.26 4.34
CA LEU A 133 21.95 17.88 4.09
C LEU A 133 22.97 17.81 2.94
N ARG A 134 22.71 18.52 1.83
CA ARG A 134 23.63 18.63 0.68
C ARG A 134 24.96 19.26 1.06
N THR A 135 24.91 20.34 1.84
CA THR A 135 26.11 21.04 2.32
C THR A 135 26.93 20.14 3.23
N GLN A 136 26.29 19.48 4.20
CA GLN A 136 26.95 18.52 5.09
C GLN A 136 27.57 17.36 4.31
N ALA A 137 26.90 16.84 3.28
CA ALA A 137 27.44 15.76 2.45
C ALA A 137 28.60 16.19 1.54
N GLN A 138 28.72 17.48 1.22
CA GLN A 138 29.89 18.01 0.53
C GLN A 138 31.07 18.19 1.48
N ASP A 139 30.82 18.67 2.70
CA ASP A 139 31.85 18.95 3.71
C ASP A 139 32.36 17.67 4.40
N ASP A 140 31.46 16.74 4.72
CA ASP A 140 31.72 15.41 5.29
C ASP A 140 30.88 14.35 4.57
N PRO A 141 31.40 13.79 3.45
CA PRO A 141 30.69 12.80 2.66
C PRO A 141 30.28 11.54 3.42
N ALA A 142 31.05 11.15 4.45
CA ALA A 142 30.74 9.96 5.24
C ALA A 142 29.50 10.19 6.12
N THR A 143 29.47 11.32 6.85
CA THR A 143 28.33 11.69 7.69
C THR A 143 27.10 12.02 6.83
N GLY A 144 27.28 12.80 5.75
CA GLY A 144 26.19 13.13 4.84
C GLY A 144 25.55 11.91 4.19
N SER A 145 26.35 10.95 3.71
CA SER A 145 25.84 9.69 3.13
C SER A 145 24.98 8.90 4.12
N LYS A 146 25.36 8.88 5.40
CA LYS A 146 24.56 8.26 6.46
C LYS A 146 23.21 8.97 6.66
N HIS A 147 23.18 10.29 6.57
CA HIS A 147 21.93 11.05 6.68
C HIS A 147 20.99 10.82 5.49
N TYR A 148 21.51 10.79 4.26
CA TYR A 148 20.74 10.39 3.06
C TYR A 148 20.19 8.97 3.20
N THR A 149 21.03 8.02 3.62
CA THR A 149 20.62 6.61 3.79
C THR A 149 19.54 6.49 4.86
N THR A 150 19.67 7.21 5.98
CA THR A 150 18.63 7.24 7.02
C THR A 150 17.30 7.75 6.46
N LEU A 151 17.31 8.86 5.71
CA LEU A 151 16.10 9.44 5.12
C LEU A 151 15.47 8.51 4.06
N THR A 152 16.30 7.86 3.26
CA THR A 152 15.87 6.88 2.25
C THR A 152 15.23 5.66 2.90
N ASN A 153 15.82 5.15 3.98
CA ASN A 153 15.28 4.01 4.72
C ASN A 153 13.96 4.38 5.41
N ASP A 154 13.86 5.57 5.98
CA ASP A 154 12.61 6.10 6.53
C ASP A 154 11.50 6.13 5.44
N LEU A 155 11.83 6.54 4.21
CA LEU A 155 10.86 6.56 3.08
C LEU A 155 10.43 5.15 2.66
N PHE A 156 11.35 4.22 2.44
CA PHE A 156 10.99 2.85 2.09
C PHE A 156 10.18 2.15 3.19
N GLY A 157 10.47 2.46 4.46
CA GLY A 157 9.75 1.92 5.61
C GLY A 157 8.31 2.40 5.74
N ILE A 158 7.91 3.49 5.06
CA ILE A 158 6.51 3.96 5.07
C ILE A 158 5.56 2.85 4.61
N ALA A 159 5.97 2.00 3.66
CA ALA A 159 5.09 0.94 3.16
C ALA A 159 4.64 -0.04 4.27
N ASP A 160 5.46 -0.25 5.30
CA ASP A 160 5.14 -1.13 6.43
C ASP A 160 4.03 -0.57 7.34
N ASP A 161 3.83 0.76 7.30
CA ASP A 161 2.82 1.46 8.09
C ASP A 161 1.44 1.51 7.38
N LEU A 162 1.28 0.87 6.21
CA LEU A 162 0.02 0.87 5.45
C LEU A 162 -1.14 0.33 6.30
N PRO A 163 -2.18 1.14 6.60
CA PRO A 163 -3.33 0.67 7.36
C PRO A 163 -4.08 -0.42 6.59
N ASN A 164 -4.47 -1.49 7.29
CA ASN A 164 -5.21 -2.62 6.71
C ASN A 164 -4.54 -3.23 5.47
N ALA A 165 -3.21 -3.34 5.46
CA ALA A 165 -2.46 -4.03 4.41
C ALA A 165 -3.01 -5.45 4.11
N GLY A 166 -3.71 -6.07 5.08
CA GLY A 166 -4.37 -7.35 4.93
C GLY A 166 -3.39 -8.50 4.76
N ASP A 167 -3.90 -9.65 4.33
CA ASP A 167 -3.09 -10.80 3.93
C ASP A 167 -3.07 -10.92 2.39
N GLY A 168 -2.02 -11.51 1.82
CA GLY A 168 -1.97 -11.85 0.40
C GLY A 168 -1.07 -10.93 -0.43
N ARG A 169 -1.57 -10.43 -1.57
CA ARG A 169 -0.75 -9.74 -2.58
C ARG A 169 -0.16 -8.43 -2.04
N THR A 170 -0.98 -7.56 -1.44
CA THR A 170 -0.51 -6.29 -0.87
C THR A 170 0.58 -6.50 0.18
N ALA A 171 0.38 -7.42 1.13
CA ALA A 171 1.39 -7.75 2.14
C ALA A 171 2.69 -8.28 1.51
N ALA A 172 2.60 -9.13 0.47
CA ALA A 172 3.76 -9.61 -0.26
C ALA A 172 4.50 -8.49 -1.00
N SER A 173 3.79 -7.53 -1.59
CA SER A 173 4.37 -6.36 -2.24
C SER A 173 5.06 -5.43 -1.22
N ILE A 174 4.48 -5.23 -0.04
CA ILE A 174 5.10 -4.46 1.05
C ILE A 174 6.38 -5.17 1.52
N GLU A 175 6.30 -6.48 1.80
CA GLU A 175 7.47 -7.28 2.20
C GLU A 175 8.56 -7.22 1.12
N ALA A 176 8.19 -7.30 -0.16
CA ALA A 176 9.12 -7.16 -1.27
C ALA A 176 9.83 -5.79 -1.23
N ILE A 177 9.07 -4.69 -1.18
CA ILE A 177 9.61 -3.32 -1.10
C ILE A 177 10.53 -3.17 0.12
N GLY A 178 10.23 -3.83 1.23
CA GLY A 178 11.04 -3.83 2.46
C GLY A 178 12.47 -4.38 2.28
N HIS A 179 12.75 -5.13 1.21
CA HIS A 179 14.12 -5.58 0.89
C HIS A 179 14.95 -4.55 0.11
N MET A 180 14.31 -3.50 -0.43
CA MET A 180 14.98 -2.51 -1.28
C MET A 180 15.95 -1.55 -0.58
N PRO A 181 15.77 -1.15 0.69
CA PRO A 181 16.77 -0.34 1.40
C PRO A 181 18.17 -0.94 1.34
N GLU A 182 18.32 -2.23 1.71
CA GLU A 182 19.60 -2.93 1.68
C GLU A 182 20.11 -3.10 0.25
N ALA A 183 19.21 -3.38 -0.71
CA ALA A 183 19.55 -3.52 -2.12
C ALA A 183 20.14 -2.21 -2.68
N TRP A 184 19.48 -1.08 -2.47
CA TRP A 184 19.94 0.24 -2.94
C TRP A 184 21.21 0.72 -2.25
N GLU A 185 21.36 0.46 -0.95
CA GLU A 185 22.61 0.76 -0.25
C GLU A 185 23.77 -0.04 -0.82
N SER A 186 23.57 -1.34 -1.04
CA SER A 186 24.58 -2.23 -1.60
C SER A 186 24.94 -1.84 -3.04
N LEU A 187 23.95 -1.51 -3.86
CA LEU A 187 24.16 -1.03 -5.23
C LEU A 187 24.94 0.30 -5.27
N GLY A 188 24.65 1.22 -4.33
CA GLY A 188 25.41 2.45 -4.17
C GLY A 188 26.87 2.19 -3.80
N GLN A 189 27.13 1.29 -2.86
CA GLN A 189 28.48 0.86 -2.48
C GLN A 189 29.23 0.23 -3.66
N GLU A 190 28.59 -0.67 -4.42
CA GLU A 190 29.17 -1.23 -5.65
C GLU A 190 29.56 -0.11 -6.63
N ARG A 191 28.66 0.83 -6.89
CA ARG A 191 28.89 1.94 -7.82
C ARG A 191 30.03 2.83 -7.39
N THR A 192 30.10 3.22 -6.11
CA THR A 192 31.20 4.04 -5.59
C THR A 192 32.55 3.34 -5.79
N ILE A 193 32.65 2.06 -5.42
CA ILE A 193 33.91 1.31 -5.55
C ILE A 193 34.27 1.10 -7.02
N MET A 194 33.31 0.74 -7.87
CA MET A 194 33.53 0.51 -9.30
C MET A 194 33.91 1.78 -10.04
N ILE A 195 33.25 2.92 -9.78
CA ILE A 195 33.62 4.21 -10.39
C ILE A 195 35.04 4.60 -10.00
N ALA A 196 35.40 4.46 -8.71
CA ALA A 196 36.76 4.70 -8.25
C ALA A 196 37.75 3.76 -8.96
N ALA A 197 37.49 2.45 -8.97
CA ALA A 197 38.37 1.46 -9.61
C ALA A 197 38.55 1.73 -11.11
N LEU A 198 37.48 2.04 -11.85
CA LEU A 198 37.50 2.24 -13.30
C LEU A 198 38.07 3.60 -13.71
N THR A 199 37.96 4.63 -12.85
CA THR A 199 38.62 5.93 -13.07
C THR A 199 40.15 5.80 -13.01
N HIS A 200 40.66 4.82 -12.26
CA HIS A 200 42.09 4.62 -12.03
C HIS A 200 42.71 3.43 -12.81
N SER A 201 42.00 2.83 -13.79
CA SER A 201 42.44 1.64 -14.54
C SER A 201 42.69 1.90 -16.05
N PRO A 202 43.56 1.15 -16.74
CA PRO A 202 44.97 1.44 -16.95
C PRO A 202 45.21 2.07 -18.34
N SER A 203 45.17 3.39 -18.42
CA SER A 203 45.94 4.14 -19.43
C SER A 203 47.14 4.87 -18.82
N SER A 204 47.36 4.75 -17.50
CA SER A 204 48.30 5.61 -16.76
C SER A 204 48.98 4.99 -15.51
N GLY A 205 49.26 3.68 -15.49
CA GLY A 205 50.14 3.07 -14.46
C GLY A 205 49.67 3.21 -13.00
N THR A 206 48.37 3.34 -12.78
CA THR A 206 47.75 3.65 -11.48
C THR A 206 47.37 2.40 -10.68
N LYS A 207 47.15 2.58 -9.37
CA LYS A 207 47.00 1.53 -8.35
C LYS A 207 45.81 0.61 -8.68
N PRO A 208 46.01 -0.72 -8.71
CA PRO A 208 44.90 -1.68 -8.78
C PRO A 208 43.94 -1.49 -7.61
N ILE A 209 42.68 -1.91 -7.75
CA ILE A 209 41.76 -2.04 -6.62
C ILE A 209 42.45 -2.80 -5.48
N SER A 210 42.46 -2.22 -4.29
CA SER A 210 43.06 -2.81 -3.10
C SER A 210 42.31 -4.07 -2.66
N ASP A 211 42.96 -4.91 -1.85
CA ASP A 211 42.30 -6.09 -1.30
C ASP A 211 41.14 -5.70 -0.38
N GLU A 212 41.26 -4.58 0.34
CA GLU A 212 40.18 -4.01 1.14
C GLU A 212 38.99 -3.56 0.29
N GLU A 213 39.23 -2.83 -0.81
CA GLU A 213 38.16 -2.41 -1.74
C GLU A 213 37.52 -3.61 -2.45
N ARG A 214 38.30 -4.64 -2.80
CA ARG A 214 37.78 -5.89 -3.37
C ARG A 214 36.92 -6.64 -2.37
N ALA A 215 37.32 -6.71 -1.10
CA ALA A 215 36.53 -7.32 -0.03
C ALA A 215 35.21 -6.56 0.18
N ALA A 216 35.26 -5.22 0.23
CA ALA A 216 34.08 -4.38 0.34
C ALA A 216 33.13 -4.54 -0.87
N LEU A 217 33.67 -4.60 -2.09
CA LEU A 217 32.88 -4.85 -3.30
C LEU A 217 32.22 -6.24 -3.29
N THR A 218 32.95 -7.26 -2.82
CA THR A 218 32.41 -8.62 -2.68
C THR A 218 31.28 -8.68 -1.66
N GLU A 219 31.42 -7.96 -0.55
CA GLU A 219 30.38 -7.88 0.48
C GLU A 219 29.14 -7.13 -0.03
N ALA A 220 29.32 -5.99 -0.70
CA ALA A 220 28.23 -5.24 -1.32
C ALA A 220 27.49 -6.11 -2.36
N GLU A 221 28.20 -6.83 -3.22
CA GLU A 221 27.61 -7.73 -4.22
C GLU A 221 26.84 -8.88 -3.59
N ALA A 222 27.35 -9.45 -2.49
CA ALA A 222 26.65 -10.49 -1.76
C ALA A 222 25.36 -9.98 -1.10
N ARG A 223 25.36 -8.77 -0.52
CA ARG A 223 24.16 -8.14 0.04
C ARG A 223 23.15 -7.82 -1.06
N TRP A 224 23.58 -7.15 -2.13
CA TRP A 224 22.78 -6.87 -3.32
C TRP A 224 22.10 -8.13 -3.86
N ARG A 225 22.86 -9.21 -4.09
CA ARG A 225 22.32 -10.48 -4.59
C ARG A 225 21.23 -11.03 -3.68
N ARG A 226 21.44 -11.03 -2.36
CA ARG A 226 20.47 -11.55 -1.39
C ARG A 226 19.19 -10.69 -1.37
N SER A 227 19.33 -9.37 -1.30
CA SER A 227 18.19 -8.45 -1.23
C SER A 227 17.39 -8.45 -2.53
N LEU A 228 18.04 -8.48 -3.70
CA LEU A 228 17.36 -8.59 -4.99
C LEU A 228 16.64 -9.93 -5.16
N ALA A 229 17.26 -11.03 -4.70
CA ALA A 229 16.62 -12.35 -4.72
C ALA A 229 15.38 -12.38 -3.82
N ALA A 230 15.47 -11.81 -2.61
CA ALA A 230 14.34 -11.70 -1.69
C ALA A 230 13.21 -10.83 -2.28
N PHE A 231 13.55 -9.68 -2.90
CA PHE A 231 12.59 -8.88 -3.65
C PHE A 231 11.89 -9.72 -4.72
N TYR A 232 12.66 -10.39 -5.59
CA TYR A 232 12.12 -11.23 -6.65
C TYR A 232 11.20 -12.34 -6.14
N GLU A 233 11.57 -13.03 -5.06
CA GLU A 233 10.78 -14.14 -4.50
C GLU A 233 9.42 -13.67 -3.96
N LYS A 234 9.35 -12.45 -3.44
CA LYS A 234 8.13 -11.86 -2.86
C LYS A 234 7.30 -11.08 -3.88
N SER A 235 7.91 -10.66 -4.99
CA SER A 235 7.23 -9.95 -6.08
C SER A 235 6.11 -10.78 -6.75
N ALA A 236 5.10 -10.05 -7.23
CA ALA A 236 4.04 -10.59 -8.08
C ALA A 236 4.60 -11.16 -9.40
N SER A 237 3.80 -11.92 -10.15
CA SER A 237 4.23 -12.54 -11.42
C SER A 237 4.73 -11.51 -12.43
N ASP A 238 4.02 -10.39 -12.55
CA ASP A 238 4.26 -9.40 -13.58
C ASP A 238 5.50 -8.56 -13.24
N GLN A 239 5.69 -8.28 -11.95
CA GLN A 239 6.92 -7.69 -11.41
C GLN A 239 8.13 -8.61 -11.60
N ARG A 240 7.99 -9.93 -11.34
CA ARG A 240 9.04 -10.91 -11.62
C ARG A 240 9.38 -10.96 -13.10
N GLN A 241 8.38 -10.90 -13.98
CA GLN A 241 8.60 -10.84 -15.42
C GLN A 241 9.35 -9.56 -15.82
N ALA A 242 8.99 -8.41 -15.24
CA ALA A 242 9.71 -7.16 -15.48
C ALA A 242 11.16 -7.21 -14.98
N LEU A 243 11.39 -7.78 -13.79
CA LEU A 243 12.73 -8.06 -13.26
C LEU A 243 13.52 -9.03 -14.14
N ASP A 244 12.89 -10.09 -14.64
CA ASP A 244 13.54 -11.04 -15.54
C ASP A 244 13.91 -10.37 -16.86
N SER A 245 13.07 -9.49 -17.39
CA SER A 245 13.40 -8.68 -18.57
C SER A 245 14.56 -7.72 -18.28
N LEU A 246 14.57 -7.05 -17.13
CA LEU A 246 15.61 -6.09 -16.74
C LEU A 246 16.95 -6.77 -16.48
N THR A 247 16.91 -7.97 -15.87
CA THR A 247 18.10 -8.70 -15.39
C THR A 247 18.55 -9.80 -16.35
N ASN A 248 17.89 -9.97 -17.50
CA ASN A 248 18.06 -11.12 -18.40
C ASN A 248 17.86 -12.48 -17.68
N GLY A 249 16.84 -12.57 -16.82
CA GLY A 249 16.47 -13.77 -16.08
C GLY A 249 17.43 -14.14 -14.95
N THR A 250 18.15 -13.15 -14.39
CA THR A 250 19.20 -13.38 -13.38
C THR A 250 18.97 -12.61 -12.08
N ALA A 251 17.75 -12.15 -11.81
CA ALA A 251 17.41 -11.42 -10.59
C ALA A 251 17.84 -12.18 -9.32
N THR A 252 17.53 -13.47 -9.23
CA THR A 252 17.93 -14.35 -8.10
C THR A 252 19.44 -14.58 -7.98
N LYS A 253 20.22 -14.13 -8.97
CA LYS A 253 21.69 -14.23 -9.00
C LYS A 253 22.38 -12.89 -8.83
N GLY A 254 21.65 -11.81 -8.56
CA GLY A 254 22.23 -10.46 -8.41
C GLY A 254 22.37 -9.74 -9.75
N ALA A 255 21.48 -10.01 -10.70
CA ALA A 255 21.46 -9.39 -12.03
C ALA A 255 22.74 -9.61 -12.85
N THR A 256 23.39 -10.77 -12.72
CA THR A 256 24.62 -11.16 -13.46
C THR A 256 24.48 -11.17 -14.99
N GLY A 257 23.26 -11.08 -15.51
CA GLY A 257 22.97 -10.92 -16.93
C GLY A 257 23.10 -9.47 -17.43
N VAL A 258 23.27 -8.50 -16.52
CA VAL A 258 23.43 -7.07 -16.81
C VAL A 258 24.91 -6.72 -16.85
N THR A 259 25.32 -5.96 -17.88
CA THR A 259 26.74 -5.60 -18.12
C THR A 259 27.41 -4.96 -16.91
N ALA A 260 26.73 -4.07 -16.19
CA ALA A 260 27.27 -3.45 -14.97
C ALA A 260 27.63 -4.47 -13.88
N HIS A 261 26.78 -5.46 -13.62
CA HIS A 261 27.03 -6.48 -12.61
C HIS A 261 28.00 -7.57 -13.11
N GLN A 262 28.10 -7.78 -14.42
CA GLN A 262 29.18 -8.58 -15.00
C GLN A 262 30.54 -7.93 -14.73
N ALA A 263 30.63 -6.61 -14.92
CA ALA A 263 31.84 -5.84 -14.64
C ALA A 263 32.24 -5.92 -13.15
N VAL A 264 31.27 -5.83 -12.23
CA VAL A 264 31.50 -6.02 -10.78
C VAL A 264 32.13 -7.40 -10.53
N ASN A 265 31.53 -8.47 -11.06
CA ASN A 265 32.03 -9.83 -10.89
C ASN A 265 33.41 -10.05 -11.52
N ASP A 266 33.69 -9.42 -12.65
CA ASP A 266 35.02 -9.45 -13.28
C ASP A 266 36.07 -8.78 -12.40
N VAL A 267 35.78 -7.59 -11.85
CA VAL A 267 36.70 -6.88 -10.95
C VAL A 267 36.96 -7.69 -9.69
N ILE A 268 35.92 -8.28 -9.07
CA ILE A 268 36.05 -9.21 -7.93
C ILE A 268 36.99 -10.37 -8.30
N ALA A 269 36.81 -10.97 -9.47
CA ALA A 269 37.64 -12.06 -9.98
C ALA A 269 39.04 -11.65 -10.46
N GLY A 270 39.40 -10.36 -10.37
CA GLY A 270 40.71 -9.85 -10.80
C GLY A 270 40.87 -9.70 -12.31
N ARG A 271 39.75 -9.69 -13.06
CA ARG A 271 39.69 -9.40 -14.49
C ARG A 271 39.32 -7.93 -14.71
N SER A 272 39.71 -7.36 -15.85
CA SER A 272 39.37 -5.98 -16.20
C SER A 272 38.93 -5.93 -17.67
N ALA A 273 37.63 -5.72 -17.92
CA ALA A 273 37.06 -5.65 -19.27
C ALA A 273 36.13 -4.45 -19.50
N ALA A 274 35.58 -3.84 -18.44
CA ALA A 274 34.66 -2.72 -18.57
C ALA A 274 35.40 -1.37 -18.56
N THR A 275 34.90 -0.42 -19.35
CA THR A 275 35.28 1.00 -19.24
C THR A 275 34.36 1.72 -18.26
N LEU A 276 34.83 2.81 -17.65
CA LEU A 276 34.01 3.67 -16.79
C LEU A 276 32.70 4.10 -17.49
N GLU A 277 32.78 4.46 -18.76
CA GLU A 277 31.63 4.86 -19.58
C GLU A 277 30.61 3.72 -19.72
N SER A 278 31.06 2.53 -20.12
CA SER A 278 30.18 1.36 -20.30
C SER A 278 29.51 0.92 -18.98
N TYR A 279 30.25 0.96 -17.87
CA TYR A 279 29.74 0.64 -16.55
C TYR A 279 28.68 1.66 -16.10
N THR A 280 29.00 2.95 -16.20
CA THR A 280 28.12 4.03 -15.74
C THR A 280 26.82 4.06 -16.53
N ALA A 281 26.89 3.88 -17.86
CA ALA A 281 25.70 3.79 -18.71
C ALA A 281 24.83 2.59 -18.31
N SER A 282 25.39 1.38 -18.30
CA SER A 282 24.65 0.16 -17.96
C SER A 282 24.08 0.19 -16.54
N SER A 283 24.82 0.73 -15.57
CA SER A 283 24.36 0.80 -14.18
C SER A 283 23.23 1.84 -14.02
N THR A 284 23.30 2.95 -14.75
CA THR A 284 22.23 3.97 -14.74
C THR A 284 20.95 3.46 -15.37
N ASP A 285 21.04 2.76 -16.50
CA ASP A 285 19.86 2.17 -17.14
C ASP A 285 19.25 1.07 -16.28
N PHE A 286 20.09 0.26 -15.63
CA PHE A 286 19.62 -0.75 -14.67
C PHE A 286 18.88 -0.12 -13.48
N MET A 287 19.44 0.92 -12.85
CA MET A 287 18.77 1.62 -11.74
C MET A 287 17.42 2.23 -12.15
N ARG A 288 17.35 2.83 -13.34
CA ARG A 288 16.10 3.38 -13.87
C ARG A 288 15.05 2.29 -14.09
N GLY A 289 15.43 1.17 -14.71
CA GLY A 289 14.53 0.03 -14.88
C GLY A 289 14.07 -0.55 -13.53
N LEU A 290 14.96 -0.62 -12.54
CA LEU A 290 14.62 -1.09 -11.20
C LEU A 290 13.64 -0.15 -10.51
N GLN A 291 13.85 1.17 -10.62
CA GLN A 291 12.93 2.20 -10.14
C GLN A 291 11.54 2.04 -10.76
N GLU A 292 11.45 1.80 -12.07
CA GLU A 292 10.16 1.55 -12.75
C GLU A 292 9.44 0.33 -12.17
N VAL A 293 10.16 -0.77 -11.92
CA VAL A 293 9.59 -1.96 -11.27
C VAL A 293 9.08 -1.66 -9.86
N LEU A 294 9.81 -0.87 -9.07
CA LEU A 294 9.39 -0.52 -7.71
C LEU A 294 8.18 0.41 -7.69
N VAL A 295 8.14 1.39 -8.60
CA VAL A 295 6.99 2.28 -8.75
C VAL A 295 5.76 1.47 -9.18
N ALA A 296 5.91 0.51 -10.10
CA ALA A 296 4.82 -0.39 -10.48
C ALA A 296 4.35 -1.23 -9.27
N SER A 297 5.28 -1.72 -8.44
CA SER A 297 4.90 -2.45 -7.21
C SER A 297 4.12 -1.61 -6.22
N ALA A 298 4.46 -0.33 -6.08
CA ALA A 298 3.69 0.61 -5.26
C ALA A 298 2.31 0.93 -5.89
N GLN A 299 2.22 0.98 -7.21
CA GLN A 299 0.95 1.15 -7.92
C GLN A 299 0.03 -0.06 -7.75
N ASP A 300 0.56 -1.29 -7.75
CA ASP A 300 -0.23 -2.50 -7.47
C ASP A 300 -0.87 -2.43 -6.08
N ILE A 301 -0.13 -1.95 -5.07
CA ILE A 301 -0.67 -1.74 -3.71
C ILE A 301 -1.84 -0.75 -3.76
N LEU A 302 -1.68 0.36 -4.48
CA LEU A 302 -2.76 1.35 -4.66
C LEU A 302 -3.99 0.75 -5.35
N GLU A 303 -3.81 -0.04 -6.41
CA GLU A 303 -4.91 -0.68 -7.11
C GLU A 303 -5.66 -1.68 -6.22
N ASP A 304 -4.93 -2.49 -5.45
CA ASP A 304 -5.51 -3.40 -4.47
C ASP A 304 -6.30 -2.64 -3.38
N GLN A 305 -5.78 -1.51 -2.87
CA GLN A 305 -6.48 -0.69 -1.88
C GLN A 305 -7.73 -0.01 -2.44
N ARG A 306 -7.70 0.45 -3.69
CA ARG A 306 -8.88 0.97 -4.38
C ARG A 306 -9.97 -0.09 -4.52
N ALA A 307 -9.59 -1.31 -4.92
CA ALA A 307 -10.51 -2.43 -5.01
C ALA A 307 -11.12 -2.78 -3.65
N ALA A 308 -10.30 -2.85 -2.59
CA ALA A 308 -10.77 -3.10 -1.23
C ALA A 308 -11.76 -2.03 -0.73
N ARG A 309 -11.47 -0.76 -1.02
CA ARG A 309 -12.35 0.37 -0.71
C ARG A 309 -13.68 0.27 -1.45
N ASP A 310 -13.67 -0.04 -2.75
CA ASP A 310 -14.89 -0.17 -3.54
C ASP A 310 -15.76 -1.35 -3.08
N ASP A 311 -15.14 -2.46 -2.69
CA ASP A 311 -15.83 -3.61 -2.10
C ASP A 311 -16.44 -3.28 -0.74
N ALA A 312 -15.71 -2.56 0.13
CA ALA A 312 -16.21 -2.10 1.43
C ALA A 312 -17.42 -1.15 1.26
N VAL A 313 -17.33 -0.18 0.33
CA VAL A 313 -18.44 0.74 0.02
C VAL A 313 -19.65 -0.02 -0.53
N ARG A 314 -19.44 -1.00 -1.41
CA ARG A 314 -20.52 -1.84 -1.96
C ARG A 314 -21.18 -2.66 -0.85
N ALA A 315 -20.40 -3.30 0.01
CA ALA A 315 -20.92 -4.08 1.14
C ALA A 315 -21.75 -3.19 2.10
N ALA A 316 -21.26 -1.99 2.39
CA ALA A 316 -21.97 -1.00 3.20
C ALA A 316 -23.33 -0.61 2.59
N LEU A 317 -23.36 -0.33 1.28
CA LEU A 317 -24.59 0.00 0.56
C LEU A 317 -25.60 -1.16 0.56
N VAL A 318 -25.15 -2.39 0.34
CA VAL A 318 -26.01 -3.58 0.39
C VAL A 318 -26.59 -3.77 1.79
N GLY A 319 -25.75 -3.64 2.83
CA GLY A 319 -26.19 -3.71 4.23
C GLY A 319 -27.22 -2.64 4.58
N PHE A 320 -27.02 -1.42 4.10
CA PHE A 320 -27.96 -0.31 4.26
C PHE A 320 -29.30 -0.62 3.59
N VAL A 321 -29.30 -0.99 2.30
CA VAL A 321 -30.52 -1.30 1.54
C VAL A 321 -31.31 -2.44 2.18
N LEU A 322 -30.64 -3.52 2.59
CA LEU A 322 -31.30 -4.64 3.26
C LEU A 322 -31.92 -4.23 4.61
N THR A 323 -31.21 -3.43 5.40
CA THR A 323 -31.72 -2.92 6.68
C THR A 323 -32.99 -2.09 6.48
N PHE A 324 -32.98 -1.15 5.53
CA PHE A 324 -34.15 -0.32 5.22
C PHE A 324 -35.31 -1.13 4.64
N ALA A 325 -35.04 -2.15 3.81
CA ALA A 325 -36.07 -3.05 3.30
C ALA A 325 -36.77 -3.82 4.42
N VAL A 326 -36.01 -4.39 5.37
CA VAL A 326 -36.57 -5.12 6.52
C VAL A 326 -37.39 -4.17 7.41
N LEU A 327 -36.88 -2.97 7.69
CA LEU A 327 -37.62 -1.95 8.45
C LEU A 327 -38.92 -1.52 7.76
N GLY A 328 -38.89 -1.36 6.43
CA GLY A 328 -40.08 -1.05 5.64
C GLY A 328 -41.14 -2.15 5.71
N VAL A 329 -40.74 -3.42 5.60
CA VAL A 329 -41.65 -4.57 5.75
C VAL A 329 -42.24 -4.63 7.16
N LEU A 330 -41.43 -4.43 8.19
CA LEU A 330 -41.90 -4.41 9.59
C LEU A 330 -42.88 -3.27 9.85
N ALA A 331 -42.59 -2.06 9.36
CA ALA A 331 -43.49 -0.92 9.48
C ALA A 331 -44.84 -1.19 8.80
N LEU A 332 -44.82 -1.76 7.58
CA LEU A 332 -46.03 -2.14 6.87
C LEU A 332 -46.86 -3.18 7.66
N LEU A 333 -46.21 -4.20 8.22
CA LEU A 333 -46.89 -5.22 9.05
C LEU A 333 -47.55 -4.59 10.28
N ILE A 334 -46.87 -3.66 10.96
CA ILE A 334 -47.42 -2.94 12.12
C ILE A 334 -48.65 -2.13 11.73
N VAL A 335 -48.62 -1.42 10.60
CA VAL A 335 -49.77 -0.65 10.10
C VAL A 335 -50.94 -1.56 9.78
N VAL A 336 -50.72 -2.67 9.07
CA VAL A 336 -51.77 -3.64 8.73
C VAL A 336 -52.39 -4.23 10.00
N LEU A 337 -51.58 -4.63 10.97
CA LEU A 337 -52.03 -5.14 12.27
C LEU A 337 -52.87 -4.10 13.03
N ALA A 338 -52.42 -2.85 13.08
CA ALA A 338 -53.13 -1.76 13.74
C ALA A 338 -54.51 -1.49 13.10
N VAL A 339 -54.58 -1.45 11.77
CA VAL A 339 -55.84 -1.27 11.02
C VAL A 339 -56.81 -2.42 11.32
N VAL A 340 -56.33 -3.67 11.28
CA VAL A 340 -57.16 -4.85 11.63
C VAL A 340 -57.69 -4.74 13.06
N LEU A 341 -56.88 -4.28 14.00
CA LEU A 341 -57.26 -4.09 15.40
C LEU A 341 -58.37 -3.02 15.55
N VAL A 342 -58.26 -1.90 14.84
CA VAL A 342 -59.28 -0.84 14.81
C VAL A 342 -60.60 -1.35 14.24
N ILE A 343 -60.56 -2.09 13.12
CA ILE A 343 -61.74 -2.69 12.50
C ILE A 343 -62.44 -3.66 13.46
N LEU A 344 -61.66 -4.52 14.13
CA LEU A 344 -62.20 -5.48 15.12
C LEU A 344 -62.82 -4.78 16.33
N ARG A 345 -62.21 -3.70 16.83
CA ARG A 345 -62.78 -2.89 17.94
C ARG A 345 -64.09 -2.22 17.53
N ARG A 346 -64.15 -1.59 16.36
CA ARG A 346 -65.38 -0.94 15.86
C ARG A 346 -66.51 -1.94 15.67
N SER A 347 -66.22 -3.12 15.13
CA SER A 347 -67.22 -4.16 14.92
C SER A 347 -67.66 -4.88 16.20
N ALA A 348 -66.87 -4.83 17.28
CA ALA A 348 -67.29 -5.23 18.62
C ALA A 348 -68.21 -4.18 19.27
N ALA A 349 -67.86 -2.89 19.16
CA ALA A 349 -68.68 -1.78 19.69
C ALA A 349 -70.05 -1.69 19.00
N ALA A 350 -70.12 -1.89 17.68
CA ALA A 350 -71.37 -1.90 16.92
C ALA A 350 -72.29 -3.09 17.28
N ARG A 351 -71.74 -4.20 17.78
CA ARG A 351 -72.51 -5.35 18.26
C ARG A 351 -73.02 -5.17 19.69
N GLY A 352 -72.29 -4.44 20.54
CA GLY A 352 -72.75 -4.09 21.89
C GLY A 352 -73.89 -3.06 21.91
N ALA A 353 -74.00 -2.21 20.89
CA ALA A 353 -75.07 -1.20 20.80
C ALA A 353 -76.43 -1.73 20.28
N ARG A 354 -76.52 -3.02 19.91
CA ARG A 354 -77.76 -3.69 19.49
C ARG A 354 -78.22 -4.80 20.45
N GLY A 355 -77.59 -4.87 21.63
CA GLY A 355 -77.94 -5.82 22.70
C GLY A 355 -78.87 -5.19 23.71
#